data_AF-A0A349B0V6-F1
#
_entry.id   AF-A0A349B0V6-F1
#
_cell.length_a   1.000
_cell.length_b   1.000
_cell.length_c   1.000
_cell.angle_alpha   90.00
_cell.angle_beta   90.00
_cell.angle_gamma   90.00
#
_symmetry.space_group_name_H-M   'P 1'
#
loop_
_entity.id
_entity.type
_entity.pdbx_description
1 polymer ?
#
loop_
_entity_poly.entity_id
_entity_poly.type
_entity_poly.pdbx_seq_one_letter_code
_entity_poly.pdbx_strand_id
1 'polypeptide(L)'
;MRAPHPPHPLTPYEPLIVNVALTGIVPMRDRVPHVPVTPEQIAGDAFLCWQAGASIVHLHARDEHGEPTWRKEVFQEFIPAIRDRCPDLVICVTTSGRKATEFEQRADALRLEGAAKPDMASLTLGSMNFATGPSVNSIEMVERLAKEMTSVGIKPELEVFDSGMAYLAQHLIQRGVLEDPLYVNILLGSVNTAPATAEALVHLVNALPDGSTWAAAGLGGFQLPVNALAVHMGGHVRTGVEDNPYLDYESRSPATNPALVARIGAVASIAGRRLATPAEVRERLGLQAAAPPPFRLRPAVVPRDRHAMLRVLETSNMHHIPSAEMHDVDAGWWYVAEVDDEIVGVAGWDLFERDGKLLGKTTLLTVLPSVRSLGIGRALQELRMGMMRDAGAVAVVTNADRPETIEWYEKHFGYRKVGSVAKVMDFGRTDVDHWTTIEAPLV
;
A
#
# COMPACT_ATOMS: atom_id res chain seq x y z
N MET A 1 -34.67 2.08 -17.39
CA MET A 1 -34.74 2.38 -18.83
C MET A 1 -33.39 2.03 -19.45
N ARG A 2 -33.33 1.12 -20.43
CA ARG A 2 -32.10 0.91 -21.21
C ARG A 2 -31.95 2.10 -22.16
N ALA A 3 -30.82 2.79 -22.13
CA ALA A 3 -30.56 3.90 -23.04
C ALA A 3 -30.65 3.40 -24.50
N PRO A 4 -31.33 4.12 -25.41
CA PRO A 4 -31.55 3.69 -26.80
C PRO A 4 -30.28 3.64 -27.65
N HIS A 5 -29.16 4.17 -27.13
CA HIS A 5 -27.82 4.05 -27.70
C HIS A 5 -26.87 3.61 -26.60
N PRO A 6 -26.23 2.42 -26.70
CA PRO A 6 -25.20 2.08 -25.75
C PRO A 6 -24.02 3.05 -25.96
N PRO A 7 -23.46 3.66 -24.91
CA PRO A 7 -22.33 4.58 -25.04
C PRO A 7 -21.12 3.85 -25.65
N HIS A 8 -20.29 4.54 -26.42
CA HIS A 8 -18.99 4.00 -26.85
C HIS A 8 -17.88 4.78 -26.15
N PRO A 9 -16.97 4.14 -25.39
CA PRO A 9 -16.92 2.69 -25.13
C PRO A 9 -18.11 2.18 -24.29
N LEU A 10 -18.46 0.90 -24.53
CA LEU A 10 -19.65 0.20 -23.99
C LEU A 10 -19.59 -0.04 -22.46
N THR A 11 -18.46 0.24 -21.83
CA THR A 11 -18.21 0.09 -20.39
C THR A 11 -17.51 1.34 -19.83
N PRO A 12 -17.81 1.73 -18.58
CA PRO A 12 -17.04 2.75 -17.87
C PRO A 12 -15.56 2.36 -17.79
N TYR A 13 -14.68 3.34 -17.58
CA TYR A 13 -13.29 3.03 -17.25
C TYR A 13 -13.21 2.18 -15.99
N GLU A 14 -12.35 1.17 -16.04
CA GLU A 14 -12.08 0.30 -14.90
C GLU A 14 -11.45 1.09 -13.75
N PRO A 15 -11.50 0.57 -12.51
CA PRO A 15 -10.87 1.23 -11.37
C PRO A 15 -9.41 1.64 -11.63
N LEU A 16 -9.03 2.82 -11.15
CA LEU A 16 -7.72 3.41 -11.40
C LEU A 16 -6.65 2.73 -10.54
N ILE A 17 -5.73 2.00 -11.18
CA ILE A 17 -4.50 1.52 -10.55
C ILE A 17 -3.56 2.71 -10.31
N VAL A 18 -3.06 2.82 -9.08
CA VAL A 18 -2.04 3.79 -8.70
C VAL A 18 -0.78 3.04 -8.29
N ASN A 19 0.25 3.16 -9.12
CA ASN A 19 1.59 2.63 -8.88
C ASN A 19 2.49 3.74 -8.31
N VAL A 20 3.15 3.50 -7.18
CA VAL A 20 3.94 4.51 -6.49
C VAL A 20 5.41 4.10 -6.42
N ALA A 21 6.27 4.87 -7.07
CA ALA A 21 7.71 4.72 -7.03
C ALA A 21 8.29 5.52 -5.85
N LEU A 22 8.60 4.81 -4.76
CA LEU A 22 8.79 5.42 -3.44
C LEU A 22 10.13 6.15 -3.27
N THR A 23 11.21 5.63 -3.85
CA THR A 23 12.57 6.05 -3.50
C THR A 23 13.43 6.37 -4.72
N GLY A 24 13.56 5.42 -5.65
CA GLY A 24 14.45 5.54 -6.80
C GLY A 24 15.94 5.64 -6.50
N ILE A 25 16.71 5.79 -7.57
CA ILE A 25 18.18 5.92 -7.55
C ILE A 25 18.62 7.38 -7.40
N VAL A 26 17.85 8.32 -7.95
CA VAL A 26 18.27 9.72 -8.15
C VAL A 26 17.90 10.65 -6.98
N PRO A 27 16.68 10.60 -6.42
CA PRO A 27 16.33 11.48 -5.32
C PRO A 27 17.23 11.25 -4.11
N MET A 28 17.72 12.34 -3.52
CA MET A 28 18.55 12.33 -2.32
C MET A 28 17.96 13.30 -1.31
N ARG A 29 18.22 13.08 -0.02
CA ARG A 29 17.59 13.87 1.06
C ARG A 29 17.88 15.37 1.01
N ASP A 30 19.00 15.76 0.42
CA ASP A 30 19.37 17.17 0.20
C ASP A 30 18.39 17.90 -0.74
N ARG A 31 17.74 17.17 -1.65
CA ARG A 31 16.79 17.71 -2.64
C ARG A 31 15.34 17.32 -2.36
N VAL A 32 15.14 16.14 -1.76
CA VAL A 32 13.83 15.59 -1.41
C VAL A 32 13.88 15.17 0.06
N PRO A 33 13.60 16.10 1.00
CA PRO A 33 13.74 15.83 2.43
C PRO A 33 12.95 14.61 2.93
N HIS A 34 11.86 14.26 2.24
CA HIS A 34 10.95 13.18 2.61
C HIS A 34 11.17 11.88 1.85
N VAL A 35 12.23 11.74 1.05
CA VAL A 35 12.52 10.46 0.38
C VAL A 35 12.79 9.37 1.44
N PRO A 36 12.07 8.23 1.42
CA PRO A 36 12.33 7.12 2.33
C PRO A 36 13.63 6.42 1.93
N VAL A 37 14.50 6.19 2.92
CA VAL A 37 15.84 5.61 2.71
C VAL A 37 16.00 4.29 3.46
N THR A 38 15.65 4.25 4.74
CA THR A 38 15.83 3.04 5.55
C THR A 38 14.68 2.05 5.32
N PRO A 39 14.88 0.74 5.61
CA PRO A 39 13.82 -0.26 5.53
C PRO A 39 12.52 0.13 6.27
N GLU A 40 12.63 0.62 7.51
CA GLU A 40 11.46 1.08 8.30
C GLU A 40 10.76 2.30 7.66
N GLN A 41 11.53 3.21 7.05
CA GLN A 41 10.95 4.36 6.34
C GLN A 41 10.24 3.93 5.06
N ILE A 42 10.82 3.03 4.28
CA ILE A 42 10.22 2.48 3.06
C ILE A 42 8.92 1.76 3.41
N ALA A 43 8.91 0.91 4.45
CA ALA A 43 7.71 0.21 4.90
C ALA A 43 6.64 1.15 5.46
N GLY A 44 7.03 2.20 6.18
CA GLY A 44 6.13 3.25 6.67
C GLY A 44 5.49 4.05 5.54
N ASP A 45 6.28 4.44 4.56
CA ASP A 45 5.82 5.25 3.44
C ASP A 45 4.92 4.44 2.49
N ALA A 46 5.27 3.17 2.20
CA ALA A 46 4.41 2.25 1.46
C ALA A 46 3.03 2.11 2.11
N PHE A 47 2.99 1.98 3.44
CA PHE A 47 1.75 1.90 4.20
C PHE A 47 0.91 3.17 4.06
N LEU A 48 1.51 4.35 4.20
CA LEU A 48 0.79 5.63 4.04
C LEU A 48 0.29 5.82 2.60
N CYS A 49 1.05 5.38 1.59
CA CYS A 49 0.61 5.39 0.20
C CYS A 49 -0.58 4.45 -0.03
N TRP A 50 -0.54 3.24 0.53
CA TRP A 50 -1.67 2.30 0.48
C TRP A 50 -2.93 2.92 1.10
N GLN A 51 -2.82 3.54 2.28
CA GLN A 51 -3.94 4.24 2.91
C GLN A 51 -4.48 5.40 2.05
N ALA A 52 -3.61 6.07 1.30
CA ALA A 52 -4.00 7.12 0.36
C ALA A 52 -4.62 6.58 -0.95
N GLY A 53 -4.58 5.26 -1.18
CA GLY A 53 -5.19 4.59 -2.33
C GLY A 53 -4.22 3.99 -3.34
N ALA A 54 -2.95 3.79 -2.98
CA ALA A 54 -2.00 3.05 -3.81
C ALA A 54 -2.33 1.56 -3.87
N SER A 55 -2.21 0.98 -5.06
CA SER A 55 -2.45 -0.46 -5.29
C SER A 55 -1.16 -1.23 -5.58
N ILE A 56 -0.13 -0.53 -6.07
CA ILE A 56 1.20 -1.07 -6.39
C ILE A 56 2.25 -0.13 -5.78
N VAL A 57 3.33 -0.69 -5.23
CA VAL A 57 4.56 0.06 -4.91
C VAL A 57 5.74 -0.46 -5.71
N HIS A 58 6.47 0.46 -6.33
CA HIS A 58 7.73 0.21 -7.02
C HIS A 58 8.90 0.53 -6.07
N LEU A 59 9.74 -0.46 -5.81
CA LEU A 59 10.73 -0.44 -4.74
C LEU A 59 12.16 -0.45 -5.27
N HIS A 60 12.93 0.49 -4.73
CA HIS A 60 14.38 0.54 -4.79
C HIS A 60 14.92 0.44 -3.35
N ALA A 61 16.08 -0.20 -3.18
CA ALA A 61 16.76 -0.27 -1.89
C ALA A 61 17.91 0.74 -1.82
N ARG A 62 18.22 1.16 -0.59
CA ARG A 62 19.42 1.93 -0.24
C ARG A 62 20.16 1.24 0.88
N ASP A 63 21.48 1.22 0.81
CA ASP A 63 22.31 0.66 1.86
C ASP A 63 22.36 1.53 3.13
N GLU A 64 23.14 1.10 4.11
CA GLU A 64 23.35 1.80 5.38
C GLU A 64 23.94 3.21 5.25
N HIS A 65 24.55 3.53 4.11
CA HIS A 65 25.06 4.86 3.77
C HIS A 65 24.05 5.70 2.98
N GLY A 66 22.88 5.13 2.65
CA GLY A 66 21.85 5.77 1.84
C GLY A 66 22.13 5.68 0.34
N GLU A 67 23.11 4.89 -0.09
CA GLU A 67 23.46 4.72 -1.50
C GLU A 67 22.59 3.64 -2.17
N PRO A 68 22.21 3.81 -3.45
CA PRO A 68 21.41 2.82 -4.17
C PRO A 68 22.08 1.44 -4.19
N THR A 69 21.33 0.40 -3.82
CA THR A 69 21.84 -0.98 -3.76
C THR A 69 20.86 -1.96 -4.42
N TRP A 70 21.41 -3.00 -5.05
CA TRP A 70 20.65 -4.09 -5.70
C TRP A 70 20.56 -5.35 -4.84
N ARG A 71 21.29 -5.37 -3.71
CA ARG A 71 21.42 -6.51 -2.81
C ARG A 71 20.07 -6.91 -2.22
N LYS A 72 19.65 -8.14 -2.47
CA LYS A 72 18.36 -8.66 -2.01
C LYS A 72 18.21 -8.65 -0.49
N GLU A 73 19.32 -8.73 0.26
CA GLU A 73 19.32 -8.73 1.72
C GLU A 73 18.64 -7.48 2.27
N VAL A 74 18.83 -6.33 1.61
CA VAL A 74 18.20 -5.07 2.03
C VAL A 74 16.71 -5.07 1.71
N PHE A 75 16.30 -5.62 0.57
CA PHE A 75 14.88 -5.80 0.23
C PHE A 75 14.17 -6.74 1.21
N GLN A 76 14.87 -7.79 1.67
CA GLN A 76 14.35 -8.75 2.64
C GLN A 76 14.01 -8.12 4.00
N GLU A 77 14.61 -6.97 4.33
CA GLU A 77 14.31 -6.25 5.57
C GLU A 77 12.95 -5.52 5.53
N PHE A 78 12.55 -4.97 4.37
CA PHE A 78 11.33 -4.14 4.30
C PHE A 78 10.15 -4.78 3.58
N ILE A 79 10.35 -5.74 2.66
CA ILE A 79 9.21 -6.39 1.97
C ILE A 79 8.28 -7.10 2.98
N PRO A 80 8.77 -7.93 3.93
CA PRO A 80 7.92 -8.52 4.95
C PRO A 80 7.23 -7.45 5.81
N ALA A 81 7.95 -6.40 6.21
CA ALA A 81 7.38 -5.31 7.00
C ALA A 81 6.28 -4.54 6.27
N ILE A 82 6.35 -4.44 4.93
CA ILE A 82 5.25 -3.91 4.09
C ILE A 82 4.07 -4.88 4.13
N ARG A 83 4.29 -6.17 3.90
CA ARG A 83 3.21 -7.17 3.90
C ARG A 83 2.50 -7.28 5.25
N ASP A 84 3.23 -7.13 6.36
CA ASP A 84 2.66 -7.11 7.71
C ASP A 84 1.68 -5.94 7.93
N ARG A 85 1.87 -4.82 7.19
CA ARG A 85 1.05 -3.61 7.32
C ARG A 85 -0.06 -3.54 6.25
N CYS A 86 0.19 -4.11 5.08
CA CYS A 86 -0.70 -4.07 3.92
C CYS A 86 -0.51 -5.36 3.09
N PRO A 87 -1.14 -6.48 3.48
CA PRO A 87 -0.85 -7.82 2.93
C PRO A 87 -1.17 -7.96 1.45
N ASP A 88 -2.19 -7.25 0.97
CA ASP A 88 -2.62 -7.31 -0.43
C ASP A 88 -1.81 -6.42 -1.36
N LEU A 89 -1.07 -5.43 -0.83
CA LEU A 89 -0.32 -4.46 -1.64
C LEU A 89 0.59 -5.19 -2.63
N VAL A 90 0.54 -4.79 -3.90
CA VAL A 90 1.37 -5.40 -4.93
C VAL A 90 2.75 -4.79 -4.87
N ILE A 91 3.76 -5.66 -4.72
CA ILE A 91 5.15 -5.25 -4.55
C ILE A 91 5.91 -5.50 -5.84
N CYS A 92 6.38 -4.42 -6.46
CA CYS A 92 7.25 -4.44 -7.63
C CYS A 92 8.68 -4.05 -7.23
N VAL A 93 9.66 -4.93 -7.44
CA VAL A 93 11.08 -4.60 -7.21
C VAL A 93 11.75 -4.15 -8.50
N THR A 94 12.74 -3.28 -8.38
CA THR A 94 13.52 -2.83 -9.53
C THR A 94 14.50 -3.91 -10.03
N THR A 95 14.70 -4.00 -11.35
CA THR A 95 15.88 -4.67 -11.95
C THR A 95 16.75 -3.71 -12.77
N SER A 96 16.70 -2.41 -12.45
CA SER A 96 17.30 -1.34 -13.25
C SER A 96 18.78 -1.54 -13.59
N GLY A 97 19.13 -1.26 -14.85
CA GLY A 97 20.51 -1.32 -15.36
C GLY A 97 21.37 -0.07 -15.11
N ARG A 98 20.93 0.90 -14.29
CA ARG A 98 21.63 2.20 -14.12
C ARG A 98 22.89 2.13 -13.26
N LYS A 99 22.88 1.32 -12.20
CA LYS A 99 24.00 1.15 -11.26
C LYS A 99 24.51 -0.30 -11.20
N ALA A 100 23.70 -1.25 -11.66
CA ALA A 100 24.05 -2.65 -11.82
C ALA A 100 24.06 -2.99 -13.31
N THR A 101 25.16 -3.54 -13.82
CA THR A 101 25.29 -3.92 -15.24
C THR A 101 25.16 -5.42 -15.44
N GLU A 102 25.59 -6.21 -14.45
CA GLU A 102 25.62 -7.66 -14.54
C GLU A 102 24.25 -8.27 -14.25
N PHE A 103 23.93 -9.37 -14.95
CA PHE A 103 22.67 -10.08 -14.79
C PHE A 103 22.46 -10.50 -13.32
N GLU A 104 23.48 -11.06 -12.68
CA GLU A 104 23.41 -11.55 -11.30
C GLU A 104 23.00 -10.46 -10.31
N GLN A 105 23.49 -9.23 -10.51
CA GLN A 105 23.15 -8.09 -9.66
C GLN A 105 21.70 -7.66 -9.88
N ARG A 106 21.26 -7.61 -11.15
CA ARG A 106 19.92 -7.17 -11.52
C ARG A 106 18.83 -8.20 -11.18
N ALA A 107 19.18 -9.48 -11.18
CA ALA A 107 18.29 -10.59 -10.85
C ALA A 107 18.26 -10.93 -9.35
N ASP A 108 19.14 -10.36 -8.52
CA ASP A 108 19.32 -10.80 -7.14
C ASP A 108 18.02 -10.70 -6.32
N ALA A 109 17.29 -9.58 -6.44
CA ALA A 109 16.00 -9.39 -5.77
C ALA A 109 14.89 -10.37 -6.25
N LEU A 110 15.03 -10.97 -7.44
CA LEU A 110 14.08 -11.98 -7.95
C LEU A 110 14.20 -13.31 -7.20
N ARG A 111 15.33 -13.53 -6.52
CA ARG A 111 15.64 -14.75 -5.77
C ARG A 111 15.16 -14.70 -4.32
N LEU A 112 14.36 -13.70 -3.97
CA LEU A 112 13.71 -13.63 -2.66
C LEU A 112 12.56 -14.63 -2.59
N GLU A 113 12.40 -15.26 -1.43
CA GLU A 113 11.43 -16.31 -1.17
C GLU A 113 10.52 -15.95 0.02
N GLY A 114 9.48 -16.75 0.22
CA GLY A 114 8.55 -16.59 1.34
C GLY A 114 7.89 -15.20 1.36
N ALA A 115 7.80 -14.60 2.56
CA ALA A 115 7.21 -13.27 2.74
C ALA A 115 7.97 -12.15 2.01
N ALA A 116 9.25 -12.35 1.70
CA ALA A 116 10.07 -11.36 0.99
C ALA A 116 9.96 -11.47 -0.53
N LYS A 117 9.29 -12.50 -1.06
CA LYS A 117 9.13 -12.67 -2.51
C LYS A 117 8.30 -11.52 -3.10
N PRO A 118 8.80 -10.79 -4.11
CA PRO A 118 8.04 -9.76 -4.78
C PRO A 118 6.96 -10.36 -5.70
N ASP A 119 5.93 -9.59 -6.00
CA ASP A 119 4.88 -10.02 -6.93
C ASP A 119 5.25 -9.68 -8.38
N MET A 120 5.93 -8.55 -8.54
CA MET A 120 6.34 -7.99 -9.83
C MET A 120 7.81 -7.56 -9.78
N ALA A 121 8.39 -7.38 -10.96
CA ALA A 121 9.68 -6.72 -11.08
C ALA A 121 9.78 -5.88 -12.35
N SER A 122 10.42 -4.72 -12.28
CA SER A 122 10.53 -3.82 -13.43
C SER A 122 11.47 -4.38 -14.49
N LEU A 123 11.11 -4.22 -15.75
CA LEU A 123 11.85 -4.70 -16.91
C LEU A 123 11.90 -3.59 -17.96
N THR A 124 13.01 -2.86 -17.99
CA THR A 124 13.27 -1.86 -19.03
C THR A 124 13.58 -2.54 -20.37
N LEU A 125 12.74 -2.30 -21.37
CA LEU A 125 12.75 -3.01 -22.66
C LEU A 125 13.74 -2.43 -23.70
N GLY A 126 14.66 -1.56 -23.29
CA GLY A 126 15.65 -1.02 -24.21
C GLY A 126 16.71 -0.15 -23.54
N SER A 127 17.80 0.07 -24.27
CA SER A 127 18.89 0.93 -23.83
C SER A 127 18.57 2.39 -24.13
N MET A 128 18.96 3.30 -23.25
CA MET A 128 18.76 4.74 -23.44
C MET A 128 19.69 5.57 -22.57
N ASN A 129 19.86 6.84 -22.93
CA ASN A 129 20.64 7.78 -22.14
C ASN A 129 19.79 8.45 -21.07
N PHE A 130 20.38 8.62 -19.89
CA PHE A 130 19.94 9.58 -18.89
C PHE A 130 20.97 10.70 -18.78
N ALA A 131 20.60 11.79 -18.12
CA ALA A 131 21.49 12.95 -17.94
C ALA A 131 22.85 12.61 -17.31
N THR A 132 22.91 11.53 -16.52
CA THR A 132 24.12 11.08 -15.81
C THR A 132 24.86 9.93 -16.50
N GLY A 133 24.36 9.44 -17.64
CA GLY A 133 24.98 8.33 -18.37
C GLY A 133 23.97 7.35 -18.99
N PRO A 134 24.46 6.35 -19.74
CA PRO A 134 23.62 5.35 -20.37
C PRO A 134 23.03 4.37 -19.33
N SER A 135 21.80 3.92 -19.59
CA SER A 135 21.24 2.70 -19.01
C SER A 135 21.16 1.66 -20.11
N VAL A 136 21.99 0.61 -19.99
CA VAL A 136 22.15 -0.41 -21.02
C VAL A 136 21.25 -1.60 -20.70
N ASN A 137 20.31 -1.88 -21.58
CA ASN A 137 19.46 -3.06 -21.60
C ASN A 137 19.56 -3.68 -23.00
N SER A 138 20.53 -4.59 -23.18
CA SER A 138 20.61 -5.39 -24.41
C SER A 138 19.41 -6.32 -24.50
N ILE A 139 19.00 -6.70 -25.72
CA ILE A 139 17.90 -7.65 -25.91
C ILE A 139 18.17 -8.96 -25.15
N GLU A 140 19.42 -9.43 -25.12
CA GLU A 140 19.81 -10.61 -24.35
C GLU A 140 19.55 -10.43 -22.84
N MET A 141 19.94 -9.28 -22.26
CA MET A 141 19.70 -9.01 -20.84
C MET A 141 18.19 -8.96 -20.54
N VAL A 142 17.40 -8.31 -21.41
CA VAL A 142 15.94 -8.23 -21.28
C VAL A 142 15.32 -9.63 -21.32
N GLU A 143 15.71 -10.47 -22.29
CA GLU A 143 15.22 -11.85 -22.40
C GLU A 143 15.59 -12.70 -21.18
N ARG A 144 16.82 -12.56 -20.67
CA ARG A 144 17.29 -13.32 -19.50
C ARG A 144 16.52 -12.94 -18.25
N LEU A 145 16.32 -11.65 -17.99
CA LEU A 145 15.55 -11.18 -16.85
C LEU A 145 14.07 -11.58 -16.96
N ALA A 146 13.46 -11.46 -18.14
CA ALA A 146 12.09 -11.90 -18.36
C ALA A 146 11.92 -13.40 -18.09
N LYS A 147 12.83 -14.24 -18.59
CA LYS A 147 12.80 -15.69 -18.34
C LYS A 147 13.01 -16.03 -16.87
N GLU A 148 13.90 -15.32 -16.17
CA GLU A 148 14.10 -15.50 -14.72
C GLU A 148 12.84 -15.13 -13.96
N MET A 149 12.22 -13.98 -14.25
CA MET A 149 10.95 -13.56 -13.64
C MET A 149 9.87 -14.63 -13.82
N THR A 150 9.67 -15.12 -15.05
CA THR A 150 8.69 -16.18 -15.34
C THR A 150 9.00 -17.49 -14.61
N SER A 151 10.27 -17.91 -14.54
CA SER A 151 10.65 -19.18 -13.90
C SER A 151 10.35 -19.22 -12.40
N VAL A 152 10.40 -18.07 -11.74
CA VAL A 152 10.07 -17.93 -10.32
C VAL A 152 8.68 -17.35 -10.07
N GLY A 153 7.86 -17.16 -11.12
CA GLY A 153 6.48 -16.66 -11.00
C GLY A 153 6.37 -15.21 -10.54
N ILE A 154 7.32 -14.36 -10.94
CA ILE A 154 7.28 -12.90 -10.77
C ILE A 154 6.81 -12.29 -12.09
N LYS A 155 5.87 -11.34 -12.05
CA LYS A 155 5.33 -10.71 -13.25
C LYS A 155 6.16 -9.49 -13.69
N PRO A 156 6.56 -9.37 -14.97
CA PRO A 156 7.25 -8.17 -15.44
C PRO A 156 6.36 -6.93 -15.42
N GLU A 157 6.87 -5.84 -14.84
CA GLU A 157 6.42 -4.46 -15.11
C GLU A 157 7.24 -3.91 -16.27
N LEU A 158 6.63 -3.81 -17.45
CA LEU A 158 7.34 -3.38 -18.66
C LEU A 158 7.54 -1.87 -18.66
N GLU A 159 8.79 -1.40 -18.61
CA GLU A 159 9.09 0.03 -18.64
C GLU A 159 9.40 0.47 -20.08
N VAL A 160 8.51 1.30 -20.63
CA VAL A 160 8.55 1.81 -22.00
C VAL A 160 8.83 3.31 -21.98
N PHE A 161 9.99 3.69 -22.50
CA PHE A 161 10.39 5.10 -22.63
C PHE A 161 10.31 5.59 -24.08
N ASP A 162 10.22 4.68 -25.06
CA ASP A 162 10.09 5.00 -26.48
C ASP A 162 9.42 3.85 -27.25
N SER A 163 8.94 4.13 -28.46
CA SER A 163 8.17 3.22 -29.33
C SER A 163 8.92 1.93 -29.65
N GLY A 164 10.24 1.99 -29.82
CA GLY A 164 11.09 0.81 -30.05
C GLY A 164 10.98 -0.24 -28.93
N MET A 165 10.73 0.20 -27.69
CA MET A 165 10.54 -0.69 -26.55
C MET A 165 9.18 -1.41 -26.60
N ALA A 166 8.14 -0.73 -27.08
CA ALA A 166 6.83 -1.35 -27.31
C ALA A 166 6.89 -2.41 -28.43
N TYR A 167 7.63 -2.13 -29.51
CA TYR A 167 7.86 -3.11 -30.58
C TYR A 167 8.68 -4.31 -30.10
N LEU A 168 9.66 -4.10 -29.20
CA LEU A 168 10.37 -5.22 -28.58
C LEU A 168 9.43 -6.08 -27.73
N ALA A 169 8.50 -5.49 -26.96
CA ALA A 169 7.50 -6.27 -26.22
C ALA A 169 6.70 -7.19 -27.16
N GLN A 170 6.19 -6.68 -28.28
CA GLN A 170 5.48 -7.48 -29.28
C GLN A 170 6.34 -8.62 -29.82
N HIS A 171 7.62 -8.37 -30.10
CA HIS A 171 8.56 -9.39 -30.56
C HIS A 171 8.80 -10.48 -29.50
N LEU A 172 8.93 -10.10 -28.22
CA LEU A 172 9.14 -11.03 -27.12
C LEU A 172 7.90 -11.89 -26.84
N ILE A 173 6.69 -11.35 -27.03
CA ILE A 173 5.43 -12.13 -26.95
C ILE A 173 5.40 -13.18 -28.06
N GLN A 174 5.71 -12.82 -29.31
CA GLN A 174 5.76 -13.76 -30.42
C GLN A 174 6.75 -14.91 -30.21
N ARG A 175 7.80 -14.67 -29.41
CA ARG A 175 8.81 -15.68 -29.04
C ARG A 175 8.46 -16.48 -27.78
N GLY A 176 7.31 -16.20 -27.14
CA GLY A 176 6.91 -16.84 -25.89
C GLY A 176 7.81 -16.48 -24.70
N VAL A 177 8.46 -15.30 -24.74
CA VAL A 177 9.28 -14.79 -23.62
C VAL A 177 8.43 -13.96 -22.66
N LEU A 178 7.43 -13.24 -23.17
CA LEU A 178 6.44 -12.50 -22.39
C LEU A 178 5.06 -13.12 -22.60
N GLU A 179 4.25 -13.14 -21.55
CA GLU A 179 2.92 -13.73 -21.54
C GLU A 179 1.91 -12.78 -20.87
N ASP A 180 0.67 -12.83 -21.34
CA ASP A 180 -0.45 -12.11 -20.75
C ASP A 180 -0.78 -12.57 -19.32
N PRO A 181 -1.41 -11.73 -18.49
CA PRO A 181 -1.70 -10.31 -18.74
C PRO A 181 -0.44 -9.43 -18.57
N LEU A 182 -0.29 -8.44 -19.46
CA LEU A 182 0.82 -7.48 -19.45
C LEU A 182 0.49 -6.24 -18.61
N TYR A 183 1.48 -5.75 -17.87
CA TYR A 183 1.44 -4.44 -17.21
C TYR A 183 2.60 -3.56 -17.71
N VAL A 184 2.27 -2.39 -18.27
CA VAL A 184 3.23 -1.48 -18.91
C VAL A 184 3.22 -0.12 -18.21
N ASN A 185 4.39 0.37 -17.79
CA ASN A 185 4.60 1.76 -17.41
C ASN A 185 5.21 2.54 -18.59
N ILE A 186 4.47 3.51 -19.12
CA ILE A 186 4.95 4.47 -20.12
C ILE A 186 5.58 5.67 -19.39
N LEU A 187 6.87 5.89 -19.58
CA LEU A 187 7.61 6.96 -18.90
C LEU A 187 8.02 8.06 -19.89
N LEU A 188 7.60 9.30 -19.61
CA LEU A 188 7.73 10.42 -20.55
C LEU A 188 8.53 11.59 -19.96
N GLY A 189 9.27 12.27 -20.84
CA GLY A 189 9.92 13.56 -20.53
C GLY A 189 11.36 13.47 -20.02
N SER A 190 12.04 12.34 -20.19
CA SER A 190 13.51 12.28 -20.01
C SER A 190 14.22 12.90 -21.22
N VAL A 191 15.46 13.37 -21.02
CA VAL A 191 16.27 14.13 -21.99
C VAL A 191 16.60 13.35 -23.28
N ASN A 192 16.30 12.05 -23.36
CA ASN A 192 16.59 11.19 -24.52
C ASN A 192 15.51 10.12 -24.73
N THR A 193 14.26 10.46 -24.44
CA THR A 193 13.11 9.53 -24.56
C THR A 193 11.92 10.27 -25.15
N ALA A 194 10.79 9.57 -25.30
CA ALA A 194 9.55 10.19 -25.72
C ALA A 194 9.22 11.42 -24.85
N PRO A 195 8.81 12.55 -25.46
CA PRO A 195 8.51 13.78 -24.74
C PRO A 195 7.21 13.64 -23.94
N ALA A 196 7.06 14.44 -22.89
CA ALA A 196 5.84 14.47 -22.08
C ALA A 196 4.71 15.28 -22.75
N THR A 197 4.24 14.79 -23.90
CA THR A 197 3.13 15.38 -24.66
C THR A 197 1.99 14.39 -24.84
N ALA A 198 0.77 14.90 -25.05
CA ALA A 198 -0.39 14.05 -25.33
C ALA A 198 -0.21 13.23 -26.62
N GLU A 199 0.40 13.82 -27.66
CA GLU A 199 0.70 13.12 -28.92
C GLU A 199 1.61 11.92 -28.70
N ALA A 200 2.71 12.09 -27.94
CA ALA A 200 3.63 11.02 -27.65
C ALA A 200 2.97 9.90 -26.83
N LEU A 201 2.15 10.26 -25.82
CA LEU A 201 1.41 9.27 -25.04
C LEU A 201 0.43 8.47 -25.92
N VAL A 202 -0.36 9.13 -26.76
CA VAL A 202 -1.29 8.47 -27.70
C VAL A 202 -0.54 7.54 -28.64
N HIS A 203 0.58 7.99 -29.20
CA HIS A 203 1.41 7.17 -30.08
C HIS A 203 1.91 5.90 -29.38
N LEU A 204 2.46 6.03 -28.16
CA LEU A 204 2.97 4.88 -27.41
C LEU A 204 1.88 3.91 -26.99
N VAL A 205 0.73 4.41 -26.52
CA VAL A 205 -0.43 3.56 -26.17
C VAL A 205 -0.87 2.72 -27.38
N ASN A 206 -0.95 3.34 -28.57
CA ASN A 206 -1.31 2.64 -29.80
C ASN A 206 -0.22 1.65 -30.29
N ALA A 207 1.02 1.77 -29.80
CA ALA A 207 2.11 0.87 -30.13
C ALA A 207 2.24 -0.32 -29.16
N LEU A 208 1.51 -0.30 -28.04
CA LEU A 208 1.55 -1.41 -27.08
C LEU A 208 0.89 -2.67 -27.65
N PRO A 209 1.27 -3.87 -27.17
CA PRO A 209 0.54 -5.09 -27.47
C PRO A 209 -0.95 -4.98 -27.07
N ASP A 210 -1.83 -5.56 -27.87
CA ASP A 210 -3.27 -5.59 -27.59
C ASP A 210 -3.55 -6.19 -26.21
N GLY A 211 -4.53 -5.63 -25.48
CA GLY A 211 -4.90 -6.12 -24.14
C GLY A 211 -3.96 -5.70 -23.01
N SER A 212 -2.87 -4.96 -23.31
CA SER A 212 -1.97 -4.45 -22.28
C SER A 212 -2.70 -3.56 -21.26
N THR A 213 -2.51 -3.85 -19.98
CA THR A 213 -2.82 -2.90 -18.91
C THR A 213 -1.68 -1.88 -18.87
N TRP A 214 -1.97 -0.60 -19.09
CA TRP A 214 -0.94 0.44 -19.16
C TRP A 214 -1.16 1.55 -18.14
N ALA A 215 -0.06 2.07 -17.61
CA ALA A 215 0.01 3.27 -16.79
C ALA A 215 0.97 4.27 -17.42
N ALA A 216 0.83 5.56 -17.10
CA ALA A 216 1.81 6.57 -17.51
C ALA A 216 2.37 7.37 -16.34
N ALA A 217 3.66 7.75 -16.48
CA ALA A 217 4.39 8.63 -15.58
C ALA A 217 5.07 9.74 -16.40
N GLY A 218 4.83 10.98 -16.00
CA GLY A 218 5.65 12.11 -16.44
C GLY A 218 6.78 12.34 -15.43
N LEU A 219 7.99 12.60 -15.91
CA LEU A 219 9.14 12.86 -15.04
C LEU A 219 9.20 14.34 -14.61
N GLY A 220 9.48 14.59 -13.33
CA GLY A 220 9.56 15.92 -12.73
C GLY A 220 8.24 16.69 -12.83
N GLY A 221 8.30 17.94 -13.30
CA GLY A 221 7.14 18.82 -13.44
C GLY A 221 6.06 18.31 -14.41
N PHE A 222 6.34 17.26 -15.18
CA PHE A 222 5.38 16.64 -16.09
C PHE A 222 4.49 15.57 -15.44
N GLN A 223 4.74 15.19 -14.18
CA GLN A 223 4.03 14.09 -13.52
C GLN A 223 2.52 14.30 -13.50
N LEU A 224 2.03 15.41 -12.93
CA LEU A 224 0.59 15.68 -12.84
C LEU A 224 -0.08 15.80 -14.23
N PRO A 225 0.46 16.56 -15.20
CA PRO A 225 -0.12 16.60 -16.55
C PRO A 225 -0.24 15.21 -17.21
N VAL A 226 0.80 14.38 -17.15
CA VAL A 226 0.78 13.04 -17.76
C VAL A 226 -0.17 12.10 -17.01
N ASN A 227 -0.19 12.14 -15.68
CA ASN A 227 -1.14 11.36 -14.89
C ASN A 227 -2.59 11.75 -15.22
N ALA A 228 -2.88 13.05 -15.35
CA ALA A 228 -4.21 13.53 -15.73
C ALA A 228 -4.60 13.03 -17.13
N LEU A 229 -3.70 13.09 -18.11
CA LEU A 229 -3.95 12.54 -19.45
C LEU A 229 -4.25 11.03 -19.39
N ALA A 230 -3.44 10.26 -18.66
CA ALA A 230 -3.63 8.82 -18.55
C ALA A 230 -4.99 8.44 -17.94
N VAL A 231 -5.42 9.14 -16.88
CA VAL A 231 -6.73 8.94 -16.27
C VAL A 231 -7.86 9.15 -17.28
N HIS A 232 -7.78 10.19 -18.11
CA HIS A 232 -8.80 10.54 -19.11
C HIS A 232 -8.74 9.68 -20.37
N MET A 233 -7.60 9.03 -20.64
CA MET A 233 -7.43 8.07 -21.73
C MET A 233 -7.80 6.63 -21.33
N GLY A 234 -8.29 6.42 -20.10
CA GLY A 234 -8.66 5.09 -19.58
C GLY A 234 -7.49 4.26 -19.04
N GLY A 235 -6.25 4.76 -19.14
CA GLY A 235 -5.06 4.11 -18.59
C GLY A 235 -4.93 4.29 -17.08
N HIS A 236 -3.81 3.84 -16.54
CA HIS A 236 -3.48 3.92 -15.12
C HIS A 236 -2.36 4.94 -14.87
N VAL A 237 -1.93 5.10 -13.62
CA VAL A 237 -0.89 6.09 -13.30
C VAL A 237 0.24 5.49 -12.50
N ARG A 238 1.46 5.93 -12.84
CA ARG A 238 2.62 5.84 -11.95
C ARG A 238 2.96 7.24 -11.44
N THR A 239 3.18 7.34 -10.13
CA THR A 239 3.52 8.56 -9.41
C THR A 239 4.58 8.26 -8.35
N GLY A 240 4.99 9.25 -7.57
CA GLY A 240 5.95 9.09 -6.48
C GLY A 240 7.17 9.99 -6.62
N VAL A 241 7.93 10.09 -5.53
CA VAL A 241 9.08 11.01 -5.41
C VAL A 241 10.30 10.53 -6.18
N GLU A 242 10.35 9.25 -6.56
CA GLU A 242 11.31 8.74 -7.56
C GLU A 242 11.23 9.52 -8.86
N ASP A 243 10.00 9.77 -9.31
CA ASP A 243 9.73 10.38 -10.61
C ASP A 243 9.59 11.90 -10.50
N ASN A 244 9.12 12.42 -9.36
CA ASN A 244 8.90 13.86 -9.14
C ASN A 244 9.21 14.31 -7.70
N PRO A 245 10.26 15.12 -7.50
CA PRO A 245 10.66 15.57 -6.16
C PRO A 245 9.73 16.64 -5.55
N TYR A 246 8.84 17.24 -6.33
CA TYR A 246 8.05 18.41 -5.91
C TYR A 246 6.54 18.15 -5.94
N LEU A 247 5.85 18.54 -4.88
CA LEU A 247 4.40 18.62 -4.90
C LEU A 247 3.98 19.77 -5.82
N ASP A 248 4.59 20.94 -5.64
CA ASP A 248 4.36 22.09 -6.50
C ASP A 248 5.66 22.51 -7.15
N TYR A 249 5.71 22.47 -8.48
CA TYR A 249 6.94 22.68 -9.22
C TYR A 249 7.37 24.15 -9.26
N GLU A 250 6.41 25.09 -9.25
CA GLU A 250 6.69 26.53 -9.32
C GLU A 250 7.30 27.04 -8.01
N SER A 251 6.66 26.73 -6.89
CA SER A 251 7.14 27.05 -5.54
C SER A 251 8.27 26.13 -5.06
N ARG A 252 8.54 25.04 -5.78
CA ARG A 252 9.46 23.95 -5.38
C ARG A 252 9.11 23.35 -4.01
N SER A 253 7.83 23.27 -3.70
CA SER A 253 7.36 22.61 -2.48
C SER A 253 7.71 21.12 -2.54
N PRO A 254 8.46 20.56 -1.56
CA PRO A 254 8.85 19.16 -1.59
C PRO A 254 7.64 18.22 -1.56
N ALA A 255 7.71 17.14 -2.33
CA ALA A 255 6.69 16.09 -2.30
C ALA A 255 6.87 15.11 -1.14
N THR A 256 5.76 14.52 -0.71
CA THR A 256 5.73 13.22 -0.03
C THR A 256 4.96 12.24 -0.93
N ASN A 257 5.31 10.95 -0.90
CA ASN A 257 4.59 9.97 -1.72
C ASN A 257 3.08 9.93 -1.39
N PRO A 258 2.62 9.96 -0.12
CA PRO A 258 1.19 9.98 0.19
C PRO A 258 0.47 11.23 -0.35
N ALA A 259 1.11 12.40 -0.36
CA ALA A 259 0.52 13.61 -0.92
C ALA A 259 0.36 13.52 -2.45
N LEU A 260 1.33 12.90 -3.15
CA LEU A 260 1.24 12.64 -4.58
C LEU A 260 0.10 11.65 -4.88
N VAL A 261 -0.06 10.60 -4.08
CA VAL A 261 -1.18 9.64 -4.21
C VAL A 261 -2.53 10.33 -3.96
N ALA A 262 -2.64 11.12 -2.89
CA ALA A 262 -3.88 11.85 -2.57
C ALA A 262 -4.29 12.80 -3.71
N ARG A 263 -3.31 13.45 -4.37
CA ARG A 263 -3.55 14.26 -5.56
C ARG A 263 -4.12 13.43 -6.72
N ILE A 264 -3.62 12.22 -6.94
CA ILE A 264 -4.22 11.30 -7.92
C ILE A 264 -5.66 10.96 -7.55
N GLY A 265 -5.94 10.70 -6.28
CA GLY A 265 -7.31 10.50 -5.79
C GLY A 265 -8.25 11.65 -6.13
N ALA A 266 -7.78 12.91 -6.01
CA ALA A 266 -8.53 14.09 -6.42
C ALA A 266 -8.79 14.15 -7.93
N VAL A 267 -7.78 13.85 -8.76
CA VAL A 267 -7.94 13.77 -10.23
C VAL A 267 -8.93 12.66 -10.62
N ALA A 268 -8.83 11.50 -9.98
CA ALA A 268 -9.72 10.37 -10.22
C ALA A 268 -11.17 10.69 -9.84
N SER A 269 -11.37 11.38 -8.71
CA SER A 269 -12.67 11.88 -8.26
C SER A 269 -13.31 12.84 -9.28
N ILE A 270 -12.54 13.82 -9.80
CA ILE A 270 -12.99 14.73 -10.86
C ILE A 270 -13.39 13.96 -12.12
N ALA A 271 -12.65 12.91 -12.47
CA ALA A 271 -12.94 12.05 -13.62
C ALA A 271 -14.07 11.02 -13.35
N GLY A 272 -14.66 10.98 -12.15
CA GLY A 272 -15.69 10.01 -11.78
C GLY A 272 -15.19 8.56 -11.72
N ARG A 273 -13.89 8.35 -11.46
CA ARG A 273 -13.23 7.05 -11.50
C ARG A 273 -12.71 6.68 -10.11
N ARG A 274 -13.18 5.57 -9.54
CA ARG A 274 -12.69 5.08 -8.24
C ARG A 274 -11.27 4.52 -8.36
N LEU A 275 -10.53 4.50 -7.25
CA LEU A 275 -9.22 3.83 -7.16
C LEU A 275 -9.40 2.31 -7.08
N ALA A 276 -8.45 1.56 -7.64
CA ALA A 276 -8.38 0.11 -7.57
C ALA A 276 -7.82 -0.33 -6.21
N THR A 277 -8.40 -1.37 -5.62
CA THR A 277 -7.80 -2.04 -4.45
C THR A 277 -6.65 -2.94 -4.91
N PRO A 278 -5.66 -3.24 -4.05
CA PRO A 278 -4.60 -4.18 -4.42
C PRO A 278 -5.11 -5.56 -4.83
N ALA A 279 -6.20 -6.06 -4.20
CA ALA A 279 -6.82 -7.34 -4.56
C ALA A 279 -7.34 -7.36 -6.01
N GLU A 280 -7.99 -6.27 -6.45
CA GLU A 280 -8.45 -6.12 -7.84
C GLU A 280 -7.29 -6.06 -8.83
N VAL A 281 -6.17 -5.44 -8.44
CA VAL A 281 -4.95 -5.44 -9.25
C VAL A 281 -4.36 -6.83 -9.35
N ARG A 282 -4.33 -7.59 -8.25
CA ARG A 282 -3.86 -8.99 -8.25
C ARG A 282 -4.68 -9.85 -9.20
N GLU A 283 -6.01 -9.77 -9.12
CA GLU A 283 -6.92 -10.48 -10.02
C GLU A 283 -6.65 -10.11 -11.49
N ARG A 284 -6.64 -8.81 -11.79
CA ARG A 284 -6.42 -8.30 -13.15
C ARG A 284 -5.10 -8.76 -13.75
N LEU A 285 -4.04 -8.73 -12.94
CA LEU A 285 -2.70 -9.08 -13.37
C LEU A 285 -2.39 -10.57 -13.22
N GLY A 286 -3.37 -11.41 -12.83
CA GLY A 286 -3.14 -12.84 -12.63
C GLY A 286 -2.06 -13.15 -11.59
N LEU A 287 -1.91 -12.28 -10.59
CA LEU A 287 -0.98 -12.46 -9.48
C LEU A 287 -1.60 -13.40 -8.44
N GLN A 288 -0.75 -14.10 -7.69
CA GLN A 288 -1.23 -14.89 -6.55
C GLN A 288 -1.99 -13.97 -5.59
N ALA A 289 -3.16 -14.41 -5.12
CA ALA A 289 -3.84 -13.73 -4.02
C ALA A 289 -2.89 -13.67 -2.82
N ALA A 290 -2.97 -12.60 -2.02
CA ALA A 290 -2.23 -12.59 -0.77
C ALA A 290 -2.62 -13.80 0.06
N ALA A 291 -1.65 -14.37 0.79
CA ALA A 291 -1.97 -15.44 1.72
C ALA A 291 -3.05 -14.93 2.69
N PRO A 292 -4.15 -15.68 2.87
CA PRO A 292 -5.15 -15.27 3.84
C PRO A 292 -4.47 -15.13 5.20
N PRO A 293 -4.88 -14.14 6.02
CA PRO A 293 -4.34 -14.02 7.36
C PRO A 293 -4.53 -15.35 8.10
N PRO A 294 -3.58 -15.75 8.96
CA PRO A 294 -3.66 -17.01 9.70
C PRO A 294 -4.76 -16.98 10.80
N PHE A 295 -5.66 -16.01 10.74
CA PHE A 295 -6.76 -15.80 11.66
C PHE A 295 -8.01 -15.33 10.92
N ARG A 296 -9.18 -15.62 11.48
CA ARG A 296 -10.48 -15.13 10.99
C ARG A 296 -11.05 -14.12 11.98
N LEU A 297 -11.61 -13.01 11.48
CA LEU A 297 -12.41 -12.09 12.28
C LEU A 297 -13.89 -12.37 12.09
N ARG A 298 -14.67 -12.36 13.17
CA ARG A 298 -16.13 -12.47 13.12
C ARG A 298 -16.82 -11.76 14.28
N PRO A 299 -18.10 -11.39 14.16
CA PRO A 299 -18.90 -10.96 15.29
C PRO A 299 -18.89 -12.03 16.40
N ALA A 300 -18.83 -11.58 17.66
CA ALA A 300 -18.99 -12.46 18.81
C ALA A 300 -20.44 -12.96 18.90
N VAL A 301 -20.62 -14.22 19.30
CA VAL A 301 -21.92 -14.85 19.51
C VAL A 301 -22.04 -15.20 20.99
N VAL A 302 -22.80 -14.39 21.71
CA VAL A 302 -23.07 -14.57 23.14
C VAL A 302 -24.40 -15.34 23.32
N PRO A 303 -24.50 -16.31 24.26
CA PRO A 303 -23.55 -16.62 25.34
C PRO A 303 -22.42 -17.58 24.94
N ARG A 304 -22.43 -18.14 23.72
CA ARG A 304 -21.49 -19.19 23.28
C ARG A 304 -20.02 -18.81 23.47
N ASP A 305 -19.64 -17.61 23.07
CA ASP A 305 -18.25 -17.16 23.03
C ASP A 305 -17.77 -16.55 24.35
N ARG A 306 -18.70 -16.28 25.30
CA ARG A 306 -18.44 -15.50 26.53
C ARG A 306 -17.26 -16.01 27.32
N HIS A 307 -17.22 -17.32 27.56
CA HIS A 307 -16.15 -17.92 28.37
C HIS A 307 -14.77 -17.75 27.70
N ALA A 308 -14.68 -17.92 26.38
CA ALA A 308 -13.43 -17.73 25.65
C ALA A 308 -12.99 -16.27 25.61
N MET A 309 -13.93 -15.33 25.40
CA MET A 309 -13.66 -13.89 25.45
C MET A 309 -13.09 -13.47 26.81
N LEU A 310 -13.68 -13.94 27.91
CA LEU A 310 -13.21 -13.64 29.26
C LEU A 310 -11.80 -14.18 29.52
N ARG A 311 -11.48 -15.40 29.06
CA ARG A 311 -10.11 -15.94 29.14
C ARG A 311 -9.10 -15.07 28.39
N VAL A 312 -9.45 -14.54 27.22
CA VAL A 312 -8.55 -13.63 26.49
C VAL A 312 -8.36 -12.33 27.28
N LEU A 313 -9.44 -11.72 27.77
CA LEU A 313 -9.40 -10.48 28.57
C LEU A 313 -8.63 -10.64 29.88
N GLU A 314 -8.65 -11.83 30.47
CA GLU A 314 -7.94 -12.14 31.72
C GLU A 314 -6.43 -11.89 31.60
N THR A 315 -5.85 -12.14 30.41
CA THR A 315 -4.43 -11.90 30.15
C THR A 315 -3.99 -10.43 30.28
N SER A 316 -4.95 -9.50 30.31
CA SER A 316 -4.73 -8.06 30.49
C SER A 316 -5.38 -7.52 31.77
N ASN A 317 -5.88 -8.36 32.67
CA ASN A 317 -6.69 -7.94 33.82
C ASN A 317 -7.92 -7.10 33.40
N MET A 318 -8.60 -7.51 32.33
CA MET A 318 -9.78 -6.82 31.78
C MET A 318 -11.06 -7.69 31.80
N HIS A 319 -11.05 -8.79 32.56
CA HIS A 319 -12.12 -9.79 32.58
C HIS A 319 -13.22 -9.51 33.62
N HIS A 320 -13.02 -8.50 34.48
CA HIS A 320 -13.98 -8.11 35.52
C HIS A 320 -15.17 -7.34 34.93
N ILE A 321 -16.01 -8.03 34.16
CA ILE A 321 -17.19 -7.47 33.48
C ILE A 321 -18.44 -8.34 33.76
N PRO A 322 -19.61 -7.72 34.01
CA PRO A 322 -19.84 -6.27 34.11
C PRO A 322 -19.19 -5.65 35.36
N SER A 323 -18.84 -4.37 35.29
CA SER A 323 -18.32 -3.57 36.42
C SER A 323 -18.76 -2.11 36.35
N ALA A 324 -18.34 -1.31 37.32
CA ALA A 324 -18.58 0.13 37.33
C ALA A 324 -17.93 0.86 36.13
N GLU A 325 -16.87 0.29 35.53
CA GLU A 325 -16.17 0.89 34.38
C GLU A 325 -16.69 0.41 33.03
N MET A 326 -17.21 -0.82 32.98
CA MET A 326 -17.41 -1.52 31.72
C MET A 326 -18.65 -2.43 31.76
N HIS A 327 -19.48 -2.31 30.73
CA HIS A 327 -20.65 -3.16 30.53
C HIS A 327 -20.24 -4.62 30.20
N ASP A 328 -21.15 -5.57 30.41
CA ASP A 328 -20.91 -6.99 30.07
C ASP A 328 -20.78 -7.18 28.55
N VAL A 329 -20.16 -8.28 28.11
CA VAL A 329 -20.02 -8.60 26.68
C VAL A 329 -21.36 -8.74 25.95
N ASP A 330 -22.42 -9.00 26.70
CA ASP A 330 -23.80 -9.14 26.23
C ASP A 330 -24.43 -7.79 25.84
N ALA A 331 -23.81 -6.66 26.20
CA ALA A 331 -24.39 -5.32 26.12
C ALA A 331 -23.67 -4.37 25.14
N GLY A 332 -22.92 -4.89 24.16
CA GLY A 332 -22.18 -4.05 23.20
C GLY A 332 -21.86 -4.76 21.88
N TRP A 333 -21.16 -4.05 20.98
CA TRP A 333 -20.70 -4.62 19.72
C TRP A 333 -19.31 -5.25 19.91
N TRP A 334 -19.23 -6.56 19.71
CA TRP A 334 -18.02 -7.33 19.93
C TRP A 334 -17.62 -8.14 18.71
N TYR A 335 -16.31 -8.21 18.48
CA TYR A 335 -15.69 -9.07 17.50
C TYR A 335 -14.62 -9.93 18.15
N VAL A 336 -14.45 -11.13 17.61
CA VAL A 336 -13.43 -12.08 18.00
C VAL A 336 -12.53 -12.41 16.82
N ALA A 337 -11.27 -12.71 17.13
CA ALA A 337 -10.31 -13.27 16.20
C ALA A 337 -10.09 -14.75 16.54
N GLU A 338 -10.12 -15.60 15.52
CA GLU A 338 -9.98 -17.05 15.65
C GLU A 338 -8.74 -17.56 14.91
N VAL A 339 -7.98 -18.44 15.54
CA VAL A 339 -6.90 -19.23 14.92
C VAL A 339 -7.21 -20.69 15.23
N ASP A 340 -7.26 -21.55 14.21
CA ASP A 340 -7.63 -22.98 14.36
C ASP A 340 -8.92 -23.19 15.19
N ASP A 341 -9.94 -22.38 14.92
CA ASP A 341 -11.23 -22.34 15.62
C ASP A 341 -11.19 -21.96 17.12
N GLU A 342 -10.04 -21.52 17.64
CA GLU A 342 -9.92 -20.97 18.98
C GLU A 342 -9.98 -19.44 18.99
N ILE A 343 -10.80 -18.86 19.87
CA ILE A 343 -10.83 -17.40 20.08
C ILE A 343 -9.54 -16.98 20.78
N VAL A 344 -8.73 -16.21 20.07
CA VAL A 344 -7.41 -15.73 20.52
C VAL A 344 -7.34 -14.21 20.65
N GLY A 345 -8.35 -13.49 20.16
CA GLY A 345 -8.43 -12.04 20.24
C GLY A 345 -9.86 -11.58 20.42
N VAL A 346 -10.05 -10.47 21.10
CA VAL A 346 -11.36 -9.87 21.36
C VAL A 346 -11.25 -8.35 21.29
N ALA A 347 -12.22 -7.72 20.65
CA ALA A 347 -12.35 -6.28 20.64
C ALA A 347 -13.81 -5.86 20.69
N GLY A 348 -14.11 -4.89 21.54
CA GLY A 348 -15.42 -4.27 21.62
C GLY A 348 -15.40 -2.80 21.20
N TRP A 349 -16.58 -2.28 20.89
CA TRP A 349 -16.81 -0.88 20.61
C TRP A 349 -18.24 -0.44 20.93
N ASP A 350 -18.42 0.89 20.99
CA ASP A 350 -19.67 1.57 21.30
C ASP A 350 -19.78 2.91 20.54
N LEU A 351 -20.97 3.54 20.59
CA LEU A 351 -21.26 4.85 20.02
C LEU A 351 -21.82 5.78 21.11
N PHE A 352 -21.47 7.05 21.03
CA PHE A 352 -22.03 8.07 21.91
C PHE A 352 -22.06 9.43 21.23
N GLU A 353 -22.91 10.32 21.73
CA GLU A 353 -22.97 11.70 21.24
C GLU A 353 -22.17 12.65 22.12
N ARG A 354 -21.42 13.55 21.50
CA ARG A 354 -20.73 14.67 22.15
C ARG A 354 -20.81 15.90 21.26
N ASP A 355 -21.32 17.01 21.79
CA ASP A 355 -21.49 18.28 21.08
C ASP A 355 -22.26 18.16 19.75
N GLY A 356 -23.32 17.35 19.74
CA GLY A 356 -24.16 17.12 18.56
C GLY A 356 -23.49 16.32 17.44
N LYS A 357 -22.36 15.67 17.72
CA LYS A 357 -21.65 14.78 16.81
C LYS A 357 -21.70 13.36 17.34
N LEU A 358 -21.84 12.39 16.44
CA LEU A 358 -21.71 10.98 16.76
C LEU A 358 -20.22 10.60 16.82
N LEU A 359 -19.80 10.00 17.92
CA LEU A 359 -18.44 9.52 18.14
C LEU A 359 -18.45 8.03 18.44
N GLY A 360 -17.38 7.36 18.03
CA GLY A 360 -17.07 6.00 18.43
C GLY A 360 -16.30 5.97 19.74
N LYS A 361 -16.53 4.94 20.54
CA LYS A 361 -15.70 4.60 21.71
C LYS A 361 -15.20 3.19 21.53
N THR A 362 -13.88 2.99 21.49
CA THR A 362 -13.36 1.63 21.61
C THR A 362 -13.48 1.19 23.06
N THR A 363 -13.96 -0.02 23.30
CA THR A 363 -14.01 -0.59 24.65
C THR A 363 -12.75 -1.44 24.86
N LEU A 364 -12.89 -2.70 25.27
CA LEU A 364 -11.76 -3.58 25.53
C LEU A 364 -11.15 -4.09 24.22
N LEU A 365 -9.83 -4.23 24.19
CA LEU A 365 -9.11 -4.97 23.16
C LEU A 365 -8.01 -5.79 23.83
N THR A 366 -7.99 -7.08 23.57
CA THR A 366 -6.90 -7.95 24.02
C THR A 366 -6.68 -9.08 23.02
N VAL A 367 -5.42 -9.47 22.88
CA VAL A 367 -4.97 -10.60 22.06
C VAL A 367 -4.06 -11.46 22.93
N LEU A 368 -4.25 -12.78 22.86
CA LEU A 368 -3.44 -13.75 23.58
C LEU A 368 -1.95 -13.52 23.29
N PRO A 369 -1.07 -13.51 24.30
CA PRO A 369 0.35 -13.25 24.12
C PRO A 369 1.03 -14.12 23.05
N SER A 370 0.62 -15.38 22.92
CA SER A 370 1.18 -16.37 21.98
C SER A 370 1.00 -16.01 20.50
N VAL A 371 0.02 -15.17 20.15
CA VAL A 371 -0.32 -14.84 18.76
C VAL A 371 -0.26 -13.35 18.45
N ARG A 372 0.32 -12.53 19.34
CA ARG A 372 0.42 -11.07 19.14
C ARG A 372 1.20 -10.69 17.89
N SER A 373 2.14 -11.52 17.46
CA SER A 373 2.92 -11.33 16.23
C SER A 373 2.10 -11.51 14.95
N LEU A 374 0.89 -12.10 15.02
CA LEU A 374 0.05 -12.34 13.84
C LEU A 374 -0.73 -11.09 13.37
N GLY A 375 -0.50 -9.91 13.96
CA GLY A 375 -1.19 -8.68 13.54
C GLY A 375 -2.67 -8.58 13.95
N ILE A 376 -3.18 -9.53 14.74
CA ILE A 376 -4.59 -9.61 15.14
C ILE A 376 -5.09 -8.33 15.82
N GLY A 377 -4.31 -7.74 16.73
CA GLY A 377 -4.73 -6.55 17.48
C GLY A 377 -4.95 -5.35 16.56
N ARG A 378 -4.11 -5.22 15.54
CA ARG A 378 -4.26 -4.22 14.49
C ARG A 378 -5.52 -4.46 13.66
N ALA A 379 -5.73 -5.69 13.19
CA ALA A 379 -6.88 -6.03 12.36
C ALA A 379 -8.21 -5.81 13.11
N LEU A 380 -8.27 -6.16 14.40
CA LEU A 380 -9.43 -5.88 15.26
C LEU A 380 -9.66 -4.37 15.46
N GLN A 381 -8.59 -3.58 15.60
CA GLN A 381 -8.68 -2.12 15.71
C GLN A 381 -9.20 -1.48 14.43
N GLU A 382 -8.66 -1.86 13.28
CA GLU A 382 -9.09 -1.36 11.96
C GLU A 382 -10.57 -1.70 11.71
N LEU A 383 -10.96 -2.94 12.03
CA LEU A 383 -12.35 -3.40 11.90
C LEU A 383 -13.32 -2.52 12.70
N ARG A 384 -13.06 -2.30 14.00
CA ARG A 384 -13.98 -1.49 14.83
C ARG A 384 -14.02 -0.02 14.42
N MET A 385 -12.91 0.55 13.99
CA MET A 385 -12.90 1.92 13.43
C MET A 385 -13.71 2.00 12.12
N GLY A 386 -13.62 0.97 11.27
CA GLY A 386 -14.47 0.84 10.07
C GLY A 386 -15.95 0.81 10.42
N MET A 387 -16.35 -0.05 11.36
CA MET A 387 -17.75 -0.16 11.79
C MET A 387 -18.31 1.14 12.37
N MET A 388 -17.53 1.87 13.17
CA MET A 388 -17.92 3.18 13.70
C MET A 388 -18.13 4.21 12.58
N ARG A 389 -17.23 4.22 11.60
CA ARG A 389 -17.31 5.11 10.44
C ARG A 389 -18.54 4.81 9.59
N ASP A 390 -18.82 3.54 9.34
CA ASP A 390 -20.01 3.10 8.61
C ASP A 390 -21.31 3.46 9.35
N ALA A 391 -21.26 3.52 10.68
CA ALA A 391 -22.34 4.02 11.52
C ALA A 391 -22.45 5.56 11.57
N GLY A 392 -21.56 6.30 10.90
CA GLY A 392 -21.58 7.75 10.81
C GLY A 392 -20.81 8.49 11.91
N ALA A 393 -19.98 7.79 12.70
CA ALA A 393 -19.13 8.45 13.69
C ALA A 393 -18.00 9.24 13.02
N VAL A 394 -17.76 10.46 13.51
CA VAL A 394 -16.74 11.38 12.92
C VAL A 394 -15.38 11.31 13.60
N ALA A 395 -15.31 10.73 14.80
CA ALA A 395 -14.10 10.55 15.58
C ALA A 395 -14.25 9.34 16.50
N VAL A 396 -13.12 8.83 17.01
CA VAL A 396 -13.07 7.70 17.94
C VAL A 396 -12.25 8.05 19.17
N VAL A 397 -12.77 7.68 20.34
CA VAL A 397 -12.13 7.86 21.65
C VAL A 397 -11.75 6.50 22.23
N THR A 398 -10.57 6.43 22.85
CA THR A 398 -10.13 5.26 23.62
C THR A 398 -9.49 5.68 24.94
N ASN A 399 -9.50 4.76 25.89
CA ASN A 399 -8.89 4.90 27.20
C ASN A 399 -7.82 3.81 27.34
N ALA A 400 -6.60 4.20 27.67
CA ALA A 400 -5.48 3.27 27.85
C ALA A 400 -4.60 3.72 29.01
N ASP A 401 -4.03 2.77 29.74
CA ASP A 401 -3.17 2.97 30.91
C ASP A 401 -1.73 2.47 30.70
N ARG A 402 -1.48 1.84 29.55
CA ARG A 402 -0.19 1.32 29.12
C ARG A 402 0.50 2.31 28.18
N PRO A 403 1.65 2.89 28.53
CA PRO A 403 2.39 3.79 27.65
C PRO A 403 2.65 3.20 26.26
N GLU A 404 3.05 1.92 26.20
CA GLU A 404 3.31 1.21 24.95
C GLU A 404 2.06 1.07 24.07
N THR A 405 0.88 0.96 24.68
CA THR A 405 -0.40 0.88 23.97
C THR A 405 -0.80 2.25 23.43
N ILE A 406 -0.58 3.31 24.21
CA ILE A 406 -0.86 4.68 23.79
C ILE A 406 0.04 5.06 22.61
N GLU A 407 1.35 4.81 22.70
CA GLU A 407 2.29 5.06 21.59
C GLU A 407 1.92 4.27 20.34
N TRP A 408 1.46 3.02 20.50
CA TRP A 408 0.99 2.22 19.38
C TRP A 408 -0.24 2.84 18.70
N TYR A 409 -1.21 3.36 19.45
CA TYR A 409 -2.37 4.06 18.89
C TYR A 409 -1.99 5.37 18.19
N GLU A 410 -1.10 6.16 18.79
CA GLU A 410 -0.60 7.41 18.20
C GLU A 410 0.14 7.12 16.88
N LYS A 411 1.04 6.13 16.86
CA LYS A 411 1.84 5.76 15.69
C LYS A 411 1.01 5.21 14.53
N HIS A 412 0.05 4.33 14.80
CA HIS A 412 -0.60 3.55 13.74
C HIS A 412 -1.98 4.07 13.33
N PHE A 413 -2.64 4.85 14.19
CA PHE A 413 -4.04 5.27 13.98
C PHE A 413 -4.25 6.77 14.18
N GLY A 414 -3.19 7.55 14.41
CA GLY A 414 -3.26 9.01 14.47
C GLY A 414 -3.99 9.55 15.71
N TYR A 415 -4.09 8.75 16.78
CA TYR A 415 -4.64 9.21 18.05
C TYR A 415 -3.78 10.32 18.65
N ARG A 416 -4.42 11.17 19.47
CA ARG A 416 -3.76 12.21 20.26
C ARG A 416 -4.35 12.24 21.66
N LYS A 417 -3.52 12.53 22.65
CA LYS A 417 -3.96 12.71 24.04
C LYS A 417 -4.90 13.90 24.16
N VAL A 418 -6.06 13.68 24.78
CA VAL A 418 -7.10 14.70 24.98
C VAL A 418 -7.52 14.84 26.45
N GLY A 419 -7.14 13.89 27.32
CA GLY A 419 -7.42 13.99 28.74
C GLY A 419 -7.05 12.74 29.53
N SER A 420 -7.59 12.64 30.74
CA SER A 420 -7.49 11.46 31.58
C SER A 420 -8.74 11.30 32.44
N VAL A 421 -9.01 10.07 32.88
CA VAL A 421 -10.15 9.72 33.74
C VAL A 421 -9.64 8.81 34.85
N ALA A 422 -10.00 9.08 36.11
CA ALA A 422 -9.63 8.22 37.22
C ALA A 422 -10.23 6.81 37.07
N LYS A 423 -9.45 5.78 37.39
CA LYS A 423 -9.97 4.42 37.53
C LYS A 423 -10.84 4.35 38.78
N VAL A 424 -11.96 3.65 38.66
CA VAL A 424 -12.86 3.35 39.77
C VAL A 424 -12.69 1.90 40.24
N MET A 425 -11.94 1.06 39.50
CA MET A 425 -11.65 -0.35 39.83
C MET A 425 -10.24 -0.75 39.35
N ASP A 426 -9.71 -1.87 39.88
CA ASP A 426 -8.42 -2.46 39.48
C ASP A 426 -8.53 -3.16 38.11
N PHE A 427 -8.51 -2.37 37.05
CA PHE A 427 -8.65 -2.82 35.67
C PHE A 427 -7.41 -2.44 34.86
N GLY A 428 -6.90 -3.35 34.01
CA GLY A 428 -5.62 -3.14 33.33
C GLY A 428 -4.42 -3.18 34.29
N ARG A 429 -3.55 -2.17 34.23
CA ARG A 429 -2.43 -1.96 35.17
C ARG A 429 -2.93 -1.52 36.54
N THR A 430 -2.73 -2.35 37.55
CA THR A 430 -3.13 -2.06 38.94
C THR A 430 -2.26 -1.02 39.63
N ASP A 431 -1.10 -0.68 39.05
CA ASP A 431 -0.19 0.34 39.56
C ASP A 431 -0.41 1.73 38.94
N VAL A 432 -1.46 1.88 38.12
CA VAL A 432 -1.87 3.13 37.49
C VAL A 432 -3.32 3.42 37.87
N ASP A 433 -3.58 4.58 38.47
CA ASP A 433 -4.88 5.00 39.01
C ASP A 433 -5.74 5.81 38.04
N HIS A 434 -5.28 6.03 36.81
CA HIS A 434 -6.00 6.76 35.77
C HIS A 434 -5.87 6.13 34.39
N TRP A 435 -6.88 6.32 33.57
CA TRP A 435 -6.85 6.10 32.14
C TRP A 435 -6.35 7.37 31.43
N THR A 436 -5.47 7.22 30.44
CA THR A 436 -5.20 8.27 29.46
C THR A 436 -6.26 8.20 28.37
N THR A 437 -6.99 9.30 28.16
CA THR A 437 -7.97 9.42 27.08
C THR A 437 -7.29 9.97 25.84
N ILE A 438 -7.40 9.23 24.73
CA ILE A 438 -6.85 9.60 23.44
C ILE A 438 -7.93 9.56 22.36
N GLU A 439 -7.82 10.41 21.35
CA GLU A 439 -8.83 10.58 20.29
C GLU A 439 -8.20 10.67 18.90
N ALA A 440 -8.86 10.07 17.90
CA ALA A 440 -8.48 10.14 16.49
C ALA A 440 -9.69 10.50 15.62
N PRO A 441 -9.50 11.25 14.51
CA PRO A 441 -10.56 11.45 13.53
C PRO A 441 -10.85 10.16 12.76
N LEU A 442 -12.12 9.91 12.45
CA LEU A 442 -12.55 8.85 11.53
C LEU A 442 -12.79 9.51 10.16
N VAL A 443 -11.72 9.72 9.38
CA VAL A 443 -11.77 10.32 8.03
C VAL A 443 -11.76 9.23 6.98
#